data_AF-A0A9E2K2L2-F1
#
_entry.id   AF-A0A9E2K2L2-F1
#
_cell.length_a   1.000
_cell.length_b   1.000
_cell.length_c   1.000
_cell.angle_alpha   90.00
_cell.angle_beta   90.00
_cell.angle_gamma   90.00
#
_symmetry.space_group_name_H-M   'P 1'
#
loop_
_entity.id
_entity.type
_entity.pdbx_description
1 polymer ?
#
loop_
_entity_poly.entity_id
_entity_poly.type
_entity_poly.pdbx_seq_one_letter_code
_entity_poly.pdbx_strand_id
1 'polypeptide(L)'
;MARAGLRLHVRLGMGNGPGRPDARGRDLVTPGAVSAVHPERVAGDPRAVRWVVPAGILPVGRLRRAPGRLGELLSSGTLTTGLIEHTAIWLWVAEDQSWSALGAPVRSALLEALNDRGAAGQRWVVEPAAGEVLERVVADVLDGAVGDFVRSHGGSVAARRVGDRVELSLGGACERCPASTHTLRLRLETALRQRCPDVVEVGAEGRSLVLALRSGLS
;
A
#
# COMPACT_ATOMS: atom_id res chain seq x y z
N MET A 1 40.90 -36.38 -0.96
CA MET A 1 40.48 -35.51 -2.07
C MET A 1 40.57 -34.06 -1.61
N ALA A 2 41.66 -33.38 -1.95
CA ALA A 2 41.91 -31.98 -1.61
C ALA A 2 41.55 -31.11 -2.82
N ARG A 3 40.73 -30.07 -2.61
CA ARG A 3 40.38 -29.10 -3.66
C ARG A 3 41.34 -27.91 -3.61
N ALA A 4 42.07 -27.75 -4.71
CA ALA A 4 43.06 -26.72 -4.94
C ALA A 4 42.43 -25.32 -5.05
N GLY A 5 43.09 -24.34 -4.43
CA GLY A 5 42.83 -22.92 -4.63
C GLY A 5 43.56 -22.42 -5.87
N LEU A 6 42.86 -21.63 -6.69
CA LEU A 6 43.43 -20.96 -7.86
C LEU A 6 43.59 -19.47 -7.54
N ARG A 7 44.83 -18.98 -7.51
CA ARG A 7 45.16 -17.54 -7.46
C ARG A 7 45.33 -17.03 -8.90
N LEU A 8 44.59 -15.98 -9.26
CA LEU A 8 44.75 -15.30 -10.55
C LEU A 8 45.63 -14.06 -10.37
N HIS A 9 46.74 -14.00 -11.10
CA HIS A 9 47.63 -12.85 -11.18
C HIS A 9 47.06 -11.81 -12.15
N VAL A 10 46.90 -10.56 -11.71
CA VAL A 10 46.58 -9.42 -12.59
C VAL A 10 47.88 -8.67 -12.89
N ARG A 11 48.21 -8.58 -14.19
CA ARG A 11 49.36 -7.84 -14.71
C ARG A 11 48.91 -6.44 -15.10
N LEU A 12 49.52 -5.42 -14.51
CA LEU A 12 49.41 -4.01 -14.90
C LEU A 12 50.07 -3.80 -16.27
N GLY A 13 49.35 -3.19 -17.21
CA GLY A 13 49.89 -2.67 -18.46
C GLY A 13 49.53 -1.20 -18.60
N MET A 14 50.54 -0.32 -18.56
CA MET A 14 50.45 1.09 -18.92
C MET A 14 50.60 1.25 -20.45
N GLY A 15 49.81 2.15 -21.04
CA GLY A 15 49.96 2.63 -22.41
C GLY A 15 49.28 4.00 -22.56
N ASN A 16 50.00 4.95 -23.16
CA ASN A 16 49.73 6.39 -23.24
C ASN A 16 48.54 6.79 -24.15
N GLY A 17 47.96 7.99 -23.90
CA GLY A 17 46.85 8.63 -24.66
C GLY A 17 47.22 9.12 -26.07
N PRO A 18 46.50 10.09 -26.72
CA PRO A 18 45.43 10.98 -26.25
C PRO A 18 44.17 11.04 -27.18
N GLY A 19 43.09 11.73 -26.76
CA GLY A 19 42.01 12.14 -27.67
C GLY A 19 40.65 12.47 -27.00
N ARG A 20 40.34 13.77 -26.85
CA ARG A 20 38.97 14.32 -26.95
C ARG A 20 38.85 14.95 -28.35
N PRO A 21 37.67 15.15 -28.96
CA PRO A 21 36.32 15.22 -28.39
C PRO A 21 35.32 14.24 -29.08
N ASP A 22 34.17 13.92 -28.49
CA ASP A 22 32.92 14.60 -28.84
C ASP A 22 31.85 14.35 -27.77
N ALA A 23 31.21 15.43 -27.33
CA ALA A 23 30.03 15.38 -26.51
C ALA A 23 28.82 15.04 -27.40
N ARG A 24 28.45 13.77 -27.46
CA ARG A 24 27.13 13.35 -27.96
C ARG A 24 26.43 12.50 -26.92
N GLY A 25 25.26 12.97 -26.53
CA GLY A 25 24.17 12.22 -25.90
C GLY A 25 24.61 11.14 -24.92
N ARG A 26 24.83 11.51 -23.67
CA ARG A 26 24.46 10.60 -22.59
C ARG A 26 22.96 10.38 -22.74
N ASP A 27 22.58 9.24 -23.30
CA ASP A 27 21.30 8.65 -23.02
C ASP A 27 21.19 8.60 -21.49
N LEU A 28 20.41 9.53 -20.96
CA LEU A 28 19.85 9.40 -19.62
C LEU A 28 18.93 8.19 -19.69
N VAL A 29 19.52 7.00 -19.54
CA VAL A 29 18.78 5.82 -19.13
C VAL A 29 18.18 6.19 -17.79
N THR A 30 16.93 6.64 -17.82
CA THR A 30 16.13 6.92 -16.64
C THR A 30 15.98 5.59 -15.91
N PRO A 31 16.46 5.46 -14.66
CA PRO A 31 16.24 4.23 -13.90
C PRO A 31 14.74 4.07 -13.62
N GLY A 32 14.13 3.06 -14.23
CA GLY A 32 13.01 2.32 -13.62
C GLY A 32 11.65 3.00 -13.53
N ALA A 33 11.05 3.43 -14.65
CA ALA A 33 9.60 3.66 -14.72
C ALA A 33 8.83 2.36 -15.03
N VAL A 34 9.21 1.26 -14.38
CA VAL A 34 8.51 -0.02 -14.51
C VAL A 34 7.60 -0.23 -13.31
N SER A 35 6.30 0.04 -13.53
CA SER A 35 5.15 -0.23 -12.65
C SER A 35 4.78 0.89 -11.65
N ALA A 36 4.14 1.95 -12.13
CA ALA A 36 3.41 2.85 -11.23
C ALA A 36 2.19 2.16 -10.59
N VAL A 37 1.69 1.07 -11.18
CA VAL A 37 0.54 0.31 -10.64
C VAL A 37 0.83 -1.19 -10.61
N HIS A 38 0.79 -1.77 -9.41
CA HIS A 38 0.90 -3.22 -9.20
C HIS A 38 -0.13 -3.75 -8.20
N PRO A 39 -0.63 -4.98 -8.39
CA PRO A 39 -1.60 -5.59 -7.49
C PRO A 39 -0.92 -6.27 -6.31
N GLU A 40 -1.51 -6.11 -5.13
CA GLU A 40 -1.21 -6.88 -3.92
C GLU A 40 -2.47 -7.61 -3.46
N ARG A 41 -2.29 -8.87 -3.04
CA ARG A 41 -3.39 -9.68 -2.53
C ARG A 41 -3.78 -9.19 -1.14
N VAL A 42 -5.08 -9.18 -0.88
CA VAL A 42 -5.64 -8.93 0.45
C VAL A 42 -5.83 -10.27 1.15
N ALA A 43 -5.26 -10.41 2.33
CA ALA A 43 -5.42 -11.63 3.12
C ALA A 43 -6.89 -11.83 3.52
N GLY A 44 -7.38 -13.07 3.44
CA GLY A 44 -8.76 -13.40 3.85
C GLY A 44 -9.89 -12.89 2.94
N ASP A 45 -9.61 -12.07 1.93
CA ASP A 45 -10.62 -11.50 1.04
C ASP A 45 -10.23 -11.69 -0.44
N PRO A 46 -10.59 -12.83 -1.07
CA PRO A 46 -10.22 -13.13 -2.45
C PRO A 46 -10.91 -12.21 -3.48
N ARG A 47 -11.94 -11.47 -3.08
CA ARG A 47 -12.62 -10.49 -3.96
C ARG A 47 -11.92 -9.15 -3.97
N ALA A 48 -10.99 -8.90 -3.05
CA ALA A 48 -10.28 -7.65 -2.93
C ALA A 48 -8.87 -7.71 -3.53
N VAL A 49 -8.48 -6.65 -4.22
CA VAL A 49 -7.08 -6.40 -4.58
C VAL A 49 -6.71 -4.99 -4.16
N ARG A 50 -5.55 -4.86 -3.51
CA ARG A 50 -4.90 -3.60 -3.19
C ARG A 50 -4.01 -3.21 -4.36
N TRP A 51 -4.41 -2.22 -5.15
CA TRP A 51 -3.61 -1.70 -6.25
C TRP A 51 -2.71 -0.59 -5.74
N VAL A 52 -1.41 -0.86 -5.62
CA VAL A 52 -0.44 0.16 -5.22
C VAL A 52 -0.30 1.18 -6.33
N VAL A 53 -0.35 2.46 -5.96
CA VAL A 53 -0.25 3.60 -6.87
C VAL A 53 0.71 4.64 -6.28
N PRO A 54 1.21 5.63 -7.06
CA PRO A 54 2.00 6.72 -6.50
C PRO A 54 1.24 7.44 -5.39
N ALA A 55 1.97 7.80 -4.33
CA ALA A 55 1.38 8.35 -3.13
C ALA A 55 0.73 9.73 -3.37
N GLY A 56 -0.41 10.00 -2.72
CA GLY A 56 -1.01 11.33 -2.66
C GLY A 56 -1.64 11.87 -3.95
N ILE A 57 -1.80 11.03 -4.97
CA ILE A 57 -2.40 11.43 -6.26
C ILE A 57 -3.93 11.56 -6.22
N LEU A 58 -4.59 10.90 -5.26
CA LEU A 58 -6.03 10.94 -5.06
C LEU A 58 -6.36 11.19 -3.58
N PRO A 59 -7.49 11.86 -3.28
CA PRO A 59 -7.93 12.04 -1.89
C PRO A 59 -8.30 10.70 -1.27
N VAL A 60 -8.06 10.58 0.04
CA VAL A 60 -8.46 9.42 0.84
C VAL A 60 -9.99 9.37 0.96
N GLY A 61 -10.56 8.18 0.80
CA GLY A 61 -11.99 7.97 1.00
C GLY A 61 -12.57 6.90 0.09
N ARG A 62 -13.89 6.89 -0.04
CA ARG A 62 -14.63 5.92 -0.83
C ARG A 62 -14.74 6.36 -2.27
N LEU A 63 -14.30 5.49 -3.19
CA LEU A 63 -14.40 5.72 -4.63
C LEU A 63 -15.86 5.61 -5.08
N ARG A 64 -16.44 6.71 -5.57
CA ARG A 64 -17.80 6.76 -6.12
C ARG A 64 -17.83 6.76 -7.63
N ARG A 65 -16.89 7.48 -8.27
CA ARG A 65 -16.72 7.50 -9.73
C ARG A 65 -15.25 7.58 -10.09
N ALA A 66 -14.89 6.93 -11.19
CA ALA A 66 -13.59 7.05 -11.83
C ALA A 66 -13.77 7.41 -13.31
N PRO A 67 -12.75 8.01 -13.96
CA PRO A 67 -12.76 8.24 -15.40
C PRO A 67 -12.68 6.95 -16.23
N GLY A 68 -13.21 7.03 -17.45
CA GLY A 68 -12.97 6.04 -18.51
C GLY A 68 -13.45 4.64 -18.15
N ARG A 69 -12.70 3.64 -18.63
CA ARG A 69 -13.05 2.21 -18.47
C ARG A 69 -13.17 1.79 -17.00
N LEU A 70 -12.45 2.44 -16.09
CA LEU A 70 -12.58 2.15 -14.66
C LEU A 70 -13.95 2.58 -14.12
N GLY A 71 -14.45 3.72 -14.57
CA GLY A 71 -15.81 4.18 -14.28
C GLY A 71 -16.89 3.27 -14.86
N GLU A 72 -16.68 2.73 -16.05
CA GLU A 72 -17.57 1.75 -16.68
C GLU A 72 -17.66 0.46 -15.85
N LEU A 73 -16.52 -0.07 -15.39
CA LEU A 73 -16.45 -1.27 -14.55
C LEU A 73 -17.15 -1.09 -13.19
N LEU A 74 -17.09 0.12 -12.62
CA LEU A 74 -17.84 0.46 -11.40
C LEU A 74 -19.34 0.56 -11.68
N SER A 75 -19.71 1.19 -12.80
CA SER A 75 -21.13 1.44 -13.15
C SER A 75 -21.86 0.17 -13.59
N SER A 76 -21.15 -0.78 -14.21
CA SER A 76 -21.69 -2.09 -14.60
C SER A 76 -21.87 -3.04 -13.40
N GLY A 77 -21.30 -2.72 -12.25
CA GLY A 77 -21.26 -3.61 -11.08
C GLY A 77 -20.19 -4.70 -11.16
N THR A 78 -19.34 -4.73 -12.19
CA THR A 78 -18.20 -5.65 -12.26
C THR A 78 -17.22 -5.41 -11.10
N LEU A 79 -16.98 -4.14 -10.79
CA LEU A 79 -16.38 -3.69 -9.55
C LEU A 79 -17.47 -3.16 -8.63
N THR A 80 -17.60 -3.72 -7.44
CA THR A 80 -18.71 -3.42 -6.51
C THR A 80 -18.40 -2.26 -5.59
N THR A 81 -17.12 -2.04 -5.26
CA THR A 81 -16.67 -0.99 -4.35
C THR A 81 -15.21 -0.65 -4.61
N GLY A 82 -14.82 0.57 -4.26
CA GLY A 82 -13.41 0.93 -4.10
C GLY A 82 -13.18 1.85 -2.90
N LEU A 83 -12.00 1.70 -2.29
CA LEU A 83 -11.49 2.58 -1.24
C LEU A 83 -10.11 3.10 -1.65
N ILE A 84 -9.81 4.34 -1.30
CA ILE A 84 -8.55 4.99 -1.62
C ILE A 84 -7.85 5.30 -0.31
N GLU A 85 -6.67 4.70 -0.14
CA GLU A 85 -5.69 5.11 0.88
C GLU A 85 -4.59 5.95 0.22
N HIS A 86 -3.62 6.42 1.01
CA HIS A 86 -2.62 7.34 0.50
C HIS A 86 -1.73 6.75 -0.61
N THR A 87 -1.47 5.43 -0.58
CA THR A 87 -0.55 4.73 -1.49
C THR A 87 -1.20 3.62 -2.31
N ALA A 88 -2.53 3.46 -2.23
CA ALA A 88 -3.22 2.40 -2.96
C ALA A 88 -4.71 2.69 -3.20
N ILE A 89 -5.24 2.03 -4.21
CA ILE A 89 -6.67 1.92 -4.48
C ILE A 89 -7.08 0.46 -4.24
N TRP A 90 -7.98 0.25 -3.31
CA TRP A 90 -8.62 -1.02 -3.07
C TRP A 90 -9.82 -1.16 -3.98
N LEU A 91 -9.94 -2.30 -4.65
CA LEU A 91 -11.09 -2.61 -5.50
C LEU A 91 -11.64 -3.98 -5.13
N TRP A 92 -12.97 -4.10 -5.17
CA TRP A 92 -13.69 -5.36 -4.99
C TRP A 92 -14.42 -5.73 -6.26
N VAL A 93 -14.33 -7.00 -6.64
CA VAL A 93 -15.13 -7.57 -7.73
C VAL A 93 -16.46 -8.10 -7.20
N ALA A 94 -17.45 -8.27 -8.09
CA ALA A 94 -18.70 -8.97 -7.78
C ALA A 94 -18.46 -10.46 -7.44
N GLU A 95 -19.46 -11.09 -6.81
CA GLU A 95 -19.36 -12.48 -6.31
C GLU A 95 -19.17 -13.53 -7.41
N ASP A 96 -19.69 -13.25 -8.60
CA ASP A 96 -19.59 -14.07 -9.80
C ASP A 96 -18.35 -13.76 -10.65
N GLN A 97 -17.51 -12.82 -10.20
CA GLN A 97 -16.32 -12.37 -10.91
C GLN A 97 -15.03 -12.88 -10.25
N SER A 98 -13.96 -13.00 -11.05
CA SER A 98 -12.65 -13.42 -10.59
C SER A 98 -11.53 -12.48 -11.07
N TRP A 99 -10.57 -12.21 -10.18
CA TRP A 99 -9.36 -11.47 -10.51
C TRP A 99 -8.46 -12.15 -11.53
N SER A 100 -8.56 -13.46 -11.72
CA SER A 100 -7.81 -14.16 -12.77
C SER A 100 -8.19 -13.66 -14.17
N ALA A 101 -9.46 -13.29 -14.39
CA ALA A 101 -9.94 -12.72 -15.64
C ALA A 101 -9.83 -11.19 -15.65
N LEU A 102 -10.08 -10.54 -14.52
CA LEU A 102 -10.21 -9.08 -14.44
C LEU A 102 -8.90 -8.34 -14.15
N GLY A 103 -7.84 -9.01 -13.68
CA GLY A 103 -6.60 -8.36 -13.25
C GLY A 103 -5.96 -7.49 -14.33
N ALA A 104 -5.72 -8.03 -15.52
CA ALA A 104 -5.13 -7.25 -16.62
C ALA A 104 -6.05 -6.11 -17.12
N PRO A 105 -7.35 -6.35 -17.40
CA PRO A 105 -8.29 -5.29 -17.76
C PRO A 105 -8.37 -4.14 -16.74
N VAL A 106 -8.47 -4.46 -15.44
CA VAL A 106 -8.55 -3.47 -14.37
C VAL A 106 -7.25 -2.68 -14.25
N ARG A 107 -6.09 -3.33 -14.37
CA ARG A 107 -4.79 -2.65 -14.37
C ARG A 107 -4.68 -1.62 -15.50
N SER A 108 -5.07 -1.99 -16.72
CA SER A 108 -5.08 -1.07 -17.85
C SER A 108 -6.02 0.11 -17.60
N ALA A 109 -7.25 -0.16 -17.15
CA ALA A 109 -8.23 0.87 -16.83
C ALA A 109 -7.75 1.83 -15.72
N LEU A 110 -7.07 1.32 -14.69
CA LEU A 110 -6.45 2.13 -13.64
C LEU A 110 -5.35 3.03 -14.19
N LEU A 111 -4.43 2.50 -15.00
CA LEU A 111 -3.36 3.27 -15.61
C LEU A 111 -3.91 4.37 -16.52
N GLU A 112 -4.93 4.07 -17.33
CA GLU A 112 -5.63 5.06 -18.16
C GLU A 112 -6.27 6.16 -17.28
N ALA A 113 -7.04 5.78 -16.26
CA ALA A 113 -7.75 6.71 -15.39
C ALA A 113 -6.83 7.61 -14.54
N LEU A 114 -5.64 7.11 -14.16
CA LEU A 114 -4.64 7.89 -13.42
C LEU A 114 -3.85 8.84 -14.33
N ASN A 115 -3.72 8.53 -15.62
CA ASN A 115 -3.07 9.39 -16.60
C ASN A 115 -4.04 10.40 -17.25
N ASP A 116 -5.35 10.13 -17.21
CA ASP A 116 -6.36 11.04 -17.71
C ASP A 116 -6.40 12.32 -16.86
N ARG A 117 -5.87 13.41 -17.42
CA ARG A 117 -5.90 14.75 -16.81
C ARG A 117 -7.24 15.47 -16.97
N GLY A 118 -8.32 14.74 -17.25
CA GLY A 118 -9.67 15.27 -17.40
C GLY A 118 -10.08 15.55 -18.85
N ALA A 119 -9.46 14.88 -19.82
CA ALA A 119 -9.73 15.07 -21.25
C ALA A 119 -11.14 14.60 -21.67
N ALA A 120 -11.71 13.64 -20.94
CA ALA A 120 -13.04 13.08 -21.23
C ALA A 120 -14.18 13.66 -20.36
N GLY A 121 -13.94 14.72 -19.57
CA GLY A 121 -14.94 15.35 -18.70
C GLY A 121 -15.42 14.50 -17.49
N GLN A 122 -15.09 13.21 -17.45
CA GLN A 122 -15.29 12.34 -16.30
C GLN A 122 -14.15 12.57 -15.30
N ARG A 123 -14.48 12.69 -14.01
CA ARG A 123 -13.52 12.93 -12.94
C ARG A 123 -13.67 11.91 -11.82
N TRP A 124 -12.58 11.71 -11.10
CA TRP A 124 -12.58 11.02 -9.82
C TRP A 124 -13.57 11.72 -8.87
N VAL A 125 -14.48 10.94 -8.30
CA VAL A 125 -15.37 11.40 -7.23
C VAL A 125 -15.16 10.48 -6.04
N VAL A 126 -14.69 11.08 -4.96
CA VAL A 126 -14.32 10.39 -3.73
C VAL A 126 -15.11 11.02 -2.60
N GLU A 127 -15.83 10.18 -1.87
CA GLU A 127 -16.55 10.61 -0.67
C GLU A 127 -15.64 10.43 0.56
N PRO A 128 -15.61 11.38 1.50
CA PRO A 128 -14.88 11.22 2.76
C PRO A 128 -15.32 9.94 3.49
N ALA A 129 -14.35 9.09 3.82
CA ALA A 129 -14.59 7.82 4.51
C ALA A 129 -13.36 7.44 5.35
N ALA A 130 -12.82 8.40 6.11
CA ALA A 130 -11.54 8.26 6.81
C ALA A 130 -11.52 7.06 7.75
N GLY A 131 -12.59 6.87 8.54
CA GLY A 131 -12.69 5.71 9.43
C GLY A 131 -12.70 4.37 8.69
N GLU A 132 -13.43 4.27 7.57
CA GLU A 132 -13.52 3.03 6.78
C GLU A 132 -12.18 2.68 6.12
N VAL A 133 -11.49 3.68 5.58
CA VAL A 133 -10.15 3.49 5.02
C VAL A 133 -9.17 3.05 6.12
N LEU A 134 -9.18 3.74 7.27
CA LEU A 134 -8.31 3.38 8.39
C LEU A 134 -8.60 1.97 8.91
N GLU A 135 -9.87 1.61 9.06
CA GLU A 135 -10.29 0.25 9.46
C GLU A 135 -9.74 -0.79 8.48
N ARG A 136 -9.86 -0.56 7.17
CA ARG A 136 -9.34 -1.48 6.16
C ARG A 136 -7.82 -1.59 6.20
N VAL A 137 -7.12 -0.48 6.35
CA VAL A 137 -5.65 -0.44 6.46
C VAL A 137 -5.18 -1.20 7.69
N VAL A 138 -5.81 -0.95 8.84
CA VAL A 138 -5.50 -1.63 10.10
C VAL A 138 -5.72 -3.13 9.97
N ALA A 139 -6.86 -3.56 9.43
CA ALA A 139 -7.15 -4.98 9.24
C ALA A 139 -6.07 -5.67 8.40
N ASP A 140 -5.72 -5.09 7.25
CA ASP A 140 -4.72 -5.66 6.35
C ASP A 140 -3.30 -5.64 6.94
N VAL A 141 -2.94 -4.63 7.74
CA VAL A 141 -1.68 -4.62 8.50
C VAL A 141 -1.65 -5.73 9.55
N LEU A 142 -2.77 -5.96 10.25
CA LEU A 142 -2.91 -7.02 11.27
C LEU A 142 -3.04 -8.42 10.67
N ASP A 143 -3.46 -8.55 9.42
CA ASP A 143 -3.45 -9.83 8.72
C ASP A 143 -2.07 -10.17 8.12
N GLY A 144 -1.20 -9.15 8.00
CA GLY A 144 0.17 -9.31 7.53
C GLY A 144 1.22 -9.54 8.63
N ALA A 145 2.46 -9.13 8.31
CA ALA A 145 3.64 -9.40 9.14
C ALA A 145 3.56 -8.82 10.56
N VAL A 146 2.81 -7.73 10.78
CA VAL A 146 2.61 -7.19 12.13
C VAL A 146 1.79 -8.16 12.97
N GLY A 147 0.69 -8.69 12.44
CA GLY A 147 -0.11 -9.70 13.12
C GLY A 147 0.63 -11.00 13.38
N ASP A 148 1.41 -11.49 12.42
CA ASP A 148 2.24 -12.67 12.60
C ASP A 148 3.25 -12.48 13.74
N PHE A 149 3.86 -11.29 13.82
CA PHE A 149 4.73 -10.94 14.93
C PHE A 149 3.97 -10.94 16.26
N VAL A 150 2.77 -10.36 16.32
CA VAL A 150 1.94 -10.36 17.54
C VAL A 150 1.64 -11.80 17.99
N ARG A 151 1.16 -12.64 17.07
CA ARG A 151 0.75 -14.02 17.37
C ARG A 151 1.92 -14.90 17.78
N SER A 152 3.08 -14.75 17.14
CA SER A 152 4.29 -15.53 17.48
C SER A 152 4.82 -15.25 18.89
N HIS A 153 4.45 -14.12 19.49
CA HIS A 153 4.77 -13.77 20.87
C HIS A 153 3.59 -14.01 21.84
N GLY A 154 2.52 -14.68 21.40
CA GLY A 154 1.34 -15.00 22.21
C GLY A 154 0.44 -13.80 22.52
N GLY A 155 0.56 -12.71 21.76
CA GLY A 155 -0.31 -11.53 21.87
C GLY A 155 -1.52 -11.60 20.95
N SER A 156 -2.41 -10.61 21.07
CA SER A 156 -3.48 -10.34 20.13
C SER A 156 -3.74 -8.85 19.99
N VAL A 157 -4.26 -8.42 18.84
CA VAL A 157 -4.79 -7.07 18.63
C VAL A 157 -6.17 -7.21 17.99
N ALA A 158 -7.18 -6.60 18.60
CA ALA A 158 -8.50 -6.47 18.01
C ALA A 158 -8.70 -5.03 17.55
N ALA A 159 -9.33 -4.82 16.40
CA ALA A 159 -9.64 -3.51 15.85
C ALA A 159 -11.15 -3.32 15.73
N ARG A 160 -11.63 -2.10 16.02
CA ARG A 160 -13.04 -1.73 15.90
C ARG A 160 -13.18 -0.28 15.44
N ARG A 161 -13.92 -0.04 14.36
CA ARG A 161 -14.22 1.32 13.91
C ARG A 161 -15.30 1.99 14.76
N VAL A 162 -15.09 3.27 15.07
CA VAL A 162 -16.00 4.16 15.79
C VAL A 162 -16.04 5.50 15.08
N GLY A 163 -17.05 5.68 14.21
CA GLY A 163 -17.10 6.85 13.32
C GLY A 163 -15.87 6.89 12.41
N ASP A 164 -15.12 7.98 12.49
CA ASP A 164 -13.86 8.22 11.76
C ASP A 164 -12.60 7.73 12.49
N ARG A 165 -12.77 7.04 13.62
CA ARG A 165 -11.67 6.51 14.45
C ARG A 165 -11.66 4.99 14.41
N VAL A 166 -10.49 4.42 14.70
CA VAL A 166 -10.33 2.99 14.92
C VAL A 166 -9.72 2.77 16.29
N GLU A 167 -10.44 2.06 17.14
CA GLU A 167 -9.95 1.62 18.44
C GLU A 167 -9.29 0.26 18.32
N LEU A 168 -8.09 0.14 18.89
CA LEU A 168 -7.34 -1.10 18.95
C LEU A 168 -7.19 -1.55 20.39
N SER A 169 -7.54 -2.80 20.66
CA SER A 169 -7.42 -3.43 21.98
C SER A 169 -6.32 -4.49 21.95
N LEU A 170 -5.32 -4.32 22.82
CA LEU A 170 -4.21 -5.26 22.99
C LEU A 170 -4.57 -6.35 24.01
N GLY A 171 -4.27 -7.60 23.66
CA GLY A 171 -4.57 -8.78 24.49
C GLY A 171 -3.45 -9.81 24.55
N GLY A 172 -3.64 -10.85 25.36
CA GLY A 172 -2.71 -11.98 25.50
C GLY A 172 -1.41 -11.62 26.23
N ALA A 173 -0.27 -12.10 25.73
CA ALA A 173 1.04 -11.81 26.32
C ALA A 173 1.36 -10.30 26.36
N CYS A 174 0.77 -9.50 25.46
CA CYS A 174 0.90 -8.04 25.47
C CYS A 174 0.36 -7.42 26.77
N GLU A 175 -0.58 -8.06 27.47
CA GLU A 175 -1.15 -7.54 28.71
C GLU A 175 -0.17 -7.55 29.88
N ARG A 176 0.82 -8.46 29.84
CA ARG A 176 1.68 -8.79 30.98
C ARG A 176 3.09 -8.23 30.85
N CYS A 177 3.41 -7.56 29.73
CA CYS A 177 4.74 -7.04 29.44
C CYS A 177 4.69 -5.62 28.83
N PRO A 178 5.01 -4.57 29.61
CA PRO A 178 5.06 -3.19 29.10
C PRO A 178 6.05 -3.00 27.95
N ALA A 179 7.21 -3.67 27.99
CA ALA A 179 8.22 -3.58 26.93
C ALA A 179 7.70 -4.16 25.59
N SER A 180 7.05 -5.33 25.64
CA SER A 180 6.45 -5.95 24.44
C SER A 180 5.31 -5.09 23.87
N THR A 181 4.53 -4.46 24.74
CA THR A 181 3.47 -3.51 24.35
C THR A 181 4.06 -2.33 23.58
N HIS A 182 5.13 -1.74 24.08
CA HIS A 182 5.80 -0.60 23.45
C HIS A 182 6.37 -0.96 22.07
N THR A 183 7.10 -2.07 21.96
CA THR A 183 7.64 -2.53 20.67
C THR A 183 6.55 -2.81 19.64
N LEU A 184 5.44 -3.41 20.07
CA LEU A 184 4.32 -3.71 19.19
C LEU A 184 3.62 -2.45 18.70
N ARG A 185 3.39 -1.47 19.59
CA ARG A 185 2.84 -0.16 19.20
C ARG A 185 3.71 0.53 18.16
N LEU A 186 5.03 0.58 18.37
CA LEU A 186 5.96 1.17 17.42
C LEU A 186 5.92 0.47 16.05
N ARG A 187 5.88 -0.87 16.02
CA ARG A 187 5.78 -1.64 14.76
C ARG A 187 4.49 -1.35 14.02
N LEU A 188 3.37 -1.35 14.74
CA LEU A 188 2.06 -1.05 14.20
C LEU A 188 2.00 0.38 13.65
N GLU A 189 2.42 1.37 14.44
CA GLU A 189 2.48 2.78 14.05
C GLU A 189 3.36 2.99 12.82
N THR A 190 4.51 2.32 12.76
CA THR A 190 5.42 2.38 11.59
C THR A 190 4.74 1.84 10.34
N ALA A 191 4.12 0.66 10.43
CA ALA A 191 3.42 0.04 9.30
C ALA A 191 2.22 0.89 8.83
N LEU A 192 1.46 1.45 9.76
CA LEU A 192 0.33 2.32 9.44
C LEU A 192 0.79 3.63 8.80
N ARG A 193 1.84 4.28 9.31
CA ARG A 193 2.37 5.53 8.72
C ARG A 193 2.91 5.36 7.30
N GLN A 194 3.39 4.18 6.94
CA GLN A 194 3.80 3.88 5.56
C GLN A 194 2.61 3.89 4.59
N ARG A 195 1.39 3.60 5.09
CA ARG A 195 0.17 3.50 4.27
C ARG A 195 -0.74 4.71 4.40
N CYS A 196 -0.75 5.34 5.57
CA CYS A 196 -1.50 6.53 5.92
C CYS A 196 -0.57 7.49 6.69
N PRO A 197 0.19 8.35 6.00
CA PRO A 197 1.15 9.24 6.65
C PRO A 197 0.52 10.24 7.63
N ASP A 198 -0.78 10.51 7.50
CA ASP A 198 -1.56 11.39 8.36
C ASP A 198 -2.27 10.63 9.50
N VAL A 199 -1.95 9.36 9.75
CA VAL A 199 -2.47 8.63 10.92
C VAL A 199 -1.91 9.24 12.21
N VAL A 200 -2.80 9.48 13.16
CA VAL A 200 -2.50 10.02 14.49
C VAL A 200 -3.15 9.19 15.58
N GLU A 201 -2.46 9.08 16.71
CA GLU A 201 -3.06 8.61 17.95
C GLU A 201 -3.83 9.78 18.58
N VAL A 202 -5.14 9.60 18.77
CA VAL A 202 -6.04 10.60 19.36
C VAL A 202 -6.46 10.26 20.78
N GLY A 203 -5.99 9.14 21.30
CA GLY A 203 -6.18 8.73 22.67
C GLY A 203 -5.53 7.37 22.91
N ALA A 204 -5.08 7.14 24.14
CA ALA A 204 -4.66 5.84 24.60
C ALA A 204 -4.97 5.72 26.09
N GLU A 205 -5.56 4.60 26.48
CA GLU A 205 -5.83 4.29 27.88
C GLU A 205 -5.48 2.84 28.14
N GLY A 206 -4.48 2.62 29.02
CA GLY A 206 -3.96 1.30 29.34
C GLY A 206 -3.60 0.50 28.09
N ARG A 207 -4.47 -0.46 27.75
CA ARG A 207 -4.31 -1.44 26.67
C ARG A 207 -5.06 -1.10 25.38
N SER A 208 -5.74 0.05 25.35
CA SER A 208 -6.42 0.57 24.17
C SER A 208 -5.60 1.69 23.54
N LEU A 209 -5.60 1.75 22.20
CA LEU A 209 -5.20 2.94 21.46
C LEU A 209 -6.28 3.32 20.45
N VAL A 210 -6.48 4.62 20.27
CA VAL A 210 -7.48 5.19 19.37
C VAL A 210 -6.75 5.93 18.27
N LEU A 211 -6.95 5.48 17.05
CA LEU A 211 -6.32 6.02 15.85
C LEU A 211 -7.33 6.79 15.02
N ALA A 212 -6.87 7.83 14.33
CA ALA A 212 -7.64 8.56 13.33
C ALA A 212 -6.73 9.02 12.19
N LEU A 213 -7.31 9.30 11.03
CA LEU A 213 -6.62 10.06 9.99
C LEU A 213 -6.88 11.54 10.23
N ARG A 214 -5.86 12.40 10.14
CA ARG A 214 -6.05 13.86 10.34
C ARG A 214 -7.08 14.44 9.36
N SER A 215 -7.17 13.88 8.16
CA SER A 215 -8.19 14.21 7.16
C SER A 215 -9.64 13.95 7.62
N GLY A 216 -9.86 13.09 8.61
CA GLY A 216 -11.17 12.77 9.19
C GLY A 216 -11.44 13.44 10.55
N LEU A 217 -10.53 14.26 11.07
CA LEU A 217 -10.74 15.04 12.29
C LEU A 217 -11.34 16.40 11.91
N SER A 218 -12.66 16.49 11.85
CA SER A 218 -13.41 17.76 11.83
C SER A 218 -14.07 18.04 13.18
#